data_AF-A0A4U1FTY9-F1
#
_entry.id   AF-A0A4U1FTY9-F1
#
_cell.length_a   1.000
_cell.length_b   1.000
_cell.length_c   1.000
_cell.angle_alpha   90.00
_cell.angle_beta   90.00
_cell.angle_gamma   90.00
#
_symmetry.space_group_name_H-M   'P 1'
#
loop_
_entity.id
_entity.type
_entity.pdbx_description
1 polymer ?
#
loop_
_entity_poly.entity_id
_entity_poly.type
_entity_poly.pdbx_seq_one_letter_code
_entity_poly.pdbx_strand_id
1 'polypeptide(L)'
;MAMQMAARRGRPVRVLVDMDGVLADFEAGLLRGFRRSFPREPHVPLQERRGFLACEQYRALRPDLAYHWVEKHLGPQFVERIILTRDKTVVLGDLLIDDKDTIQGQEETPSWEHILFTCCHNQHLALPPPRRRLLSWRDNWKEIIDSKRGALQRDRTGLGPPQE
;
A
#
# COMPACT_ATOMS: atom_id res chain seq x y z
N MET A 1 47.94 -3.10 -7.04
CA MET A 1 46.74 -2.45 -7.61
C MET A 1 45.51 -3.17 -7.08
N ALA A 2 44.81 -2.58 -6.12
CA ALA A 2 43.52 -3.10 -5.64
C ALA A 2 42.41 -2.49 -6.50
N MET A 3 41.76 -3.31 -7.32
CA MET A 3 40.61 -2.90 -8.11
C MET A 3 39.42 -2.79 -7.16
N GLN A 4 39.01 -1.56 -6.85
CA GLN A 4 37.79 -1.30 -6.08
C GLN A 4 36.60 -1.83 -6.87
N MET A 5 36.09 -3.00 -6.48
CA MET A 5 34.80 -3.50 -6.95
C MET A 5 33.71 -2.60 -6.37
N ALA A 6 33.36 -1.54 -7.11
CA ALA A 6 32.16 -0.78 -6.82
C ALA A 6 30.99 -1.75 -6.83
N ALA A 7 30.36 -1.96 -5.66
CA ALA A 7 29.18 -2.79 -5.54
C ALA A 7 28.14 -2.30 -6.55
N ARG A 8 27.87 -3.11 -7.59
CA ARG A 8 26.86 -2.78 -8.61
C ARG A 8 25.52 -2.70 -7.90
N ARG A 9 25.09 -1.48 -7.55
CA ARG A 9 23.76 -1.26 -6.96
C ARG A 9 22.73 -1.81 -7.96
N GLY A 10 21.96 -2.81 -7.53
CA GLY A 10 20.85 -3.34 -8.31
C GLY A 10 19.84 -2.23 -8.68
N ARG A 11 18.98 -2.48 -9.67
CA ARG A 11 17.97 -1.49 -10.07
C ARG A 11 17.13 -1.09 -8.84
N PRO A 12 16.72 0.20 -8.73
CA PRO A 12 15.83 0.62 -7.66
C PRO A 12 14.53 -0.20 -7.70
N VAL A 13 14.03 -0.59 -6.53
CA VAL A 13 12.70 -1.20 -6.38
C VAL A 13 11.70 -0.07 -6.21
N ARG A 14 10.67 -0.03 -7.06
CA ARG A 14 9.58 0.94 -6.98
C ARG A 14 8.43 0.34 -6.18
N VAL A 15 8.18 0.92 -5.01
CA VAL A 15 7.08 0.53 -4.13
C VAL A 15 6.00 1.59 -4.22
N LEU A 16 4.82 1.18 -4.66
CA LEU A 16 3.60 1.96 -4.58
C LEU A 16 2.96 1.67 -3.22
N VAL A 17 2.54 2.73 -2.53
CA VAL A 17 1.91 2.61 -1.22
C VAL A 17 0.61 3.37 -1.28
N ASP A 18 -0.49 2.70 -0.95
CA ASP A 18 -1.77 3.36 -0.89
C ASP A 18 -1.82 4.39 0.24
N MET A 19 -2.67 5.39 0.08
CA MET A 19 -2.79 6.46 1.05
C MET A 19 -3.84 6.13 2.11
N ASP A 20 -5.03 5.75 1.68
CA ASP A 20 -6.18 5.51 2.55
C ASP A 20 -6.05 4.13 3.23
N GLY A 21 -6.17 4.07 4.55
CA GLY A 21 -6.10 2.79 5.29
C GLY A 21 -4.70 2.17 5.39
N VAL A 22 -3.71 2.72 4.66
CA VAL A 22 -2.32 2.23 4.64
C VAL A 22 -1.33 3.25 5.21
N LEU A 23 -1.21 4.44 4.61
CA LEU A 23 -0.35 5.52 5.14
C LEU A 23 -1.08 6.39 6.16
N ALA A 24 -2.35 6.65 5.91
CA ALA A 24 -3.18 7.51 6.71
C ALA A 24 -4.38 6.73 7.24
N ASP A 25 -4.56 6.80 8.56
CA ASP A 25 -5.69 6.22 9.27
C ASP A 25 -6.94 7.12 9.07
N PHE A 26 -7.41 7.17 7.84
CA PHE A 26 -8.59 7.94 7.44
C PHE A 26 -9.84 7.45 8.17
N GLU A 27 -9.95 6.15 8.42
CA GLU A 27 -11.06 5.54 9.15
C GLU A 27 -11.17 6.10 10.59
N ALA A 28 -10.08 6.08 11.36
CA ALA A 28 -10.09 6.65 12.70
C ALA A 28 -10.13 8.19 12.67
N GLY A 29 -9.50 8.82 11.67
CA GLY A 29 -9.57 10.26 11.45
C GLY A 29 -11.01 10.74 11.25
N LEU A 30 -11.75 10.07 10.37
CA LEU A 30 -13.16 10.30 10.09
C LEU A 30 -14.01 10.02 11.33
N LEU A 31 -13.80 8.91 12.04
CA LEU A 31 -14.55 8.62 13.26
C LEU A 31 -14.35 9.71 14.33
N ARG A 32 -13.11 10.16 14.55
CA ARG A 32 -12.81 11.28 15.47
C ARG A 32 -13.48 12.57 15.04
N GLY A 33 -13.47 12.88 13.74
CA GLY A 33 -14.15 14.05 13.18
C GLY A 33 -15.66 14.02 13.35
N PHE A 34 -16.29 12.86 13.08
CA PHE A 34 -17.72 12.64 13.23
C PHE A 34 -18.16 12.79 14.69
N ARG A 35 -17.49 12.09 15.62
CA ARG A 35 -17.81 12.16 17.06
C ARG A 35 -17.69 13.57 17.64
N ARG A 36 -16.76 14.38 17.14
CA ARG A 36 -16.61 15.79 17.55
C ARG A 36 -17.74 16.67 17.00
N SER A 37 -18.20 16.40 15.78
CA SER A 37 -19.20 17.23 15.10
C SER A 37 -20.64 16.86 15.49
N PHE A 38 -20.87 15.58 15.82
CA PHE A 38 -22.18 15.01 16.15
C PHE A 38 -22.13 14.17 17.43
N PRO A 39 -21.90 14.78 18.60
CA PRO A 39 -21.57 14.06 19.84
C PRO A 39 -22.72 13.21 20.42
N ARG A 40 -23.96 13.43 19.96
CA ARG A 40 -25.15 12.70 20.43
C ARG A 40 -25.64 11.63 19.45
N GLU A 41 -25.06 11.57 18.25
CA GLU A 41 -25.47 10.60 17.23
C GLU A 41 -24.78 9.26 17.47
N PRO A 42 -25.48 8.13 17.23
CA PRO A 42 -24.86 6.82 17.25
C PRO A 42 -23.79 6.73 16.15
N HIS A 43 -22.72 6.01 16.42
CA HIS A 43 -21.64 5.77 15.47
C HIS A 43 -21.22 4.31 15.49
N VAL A 44 -20.70 3.81 14.37
CA VAL A 44 -20.16 2.46 14.26
C VAL A 44 -18.68 2.45 14.69
N PRO A 45 -18.31 1.70 15.74
CA PRO A 45 -16.92 1.51 16.15
C PRO A 45 -16.06 0.91 15.03
N LEU A 46 -14.76 1.23 14.99
CA LEU A 46 -13.86 0.76 13.92
C LEU A 46 -13.86 -0.77 13.76
N GLN A 47 -13.99 -1.50 14.86
CA GLN A 47 -13.99 -2.97 14.89
C GLN A 47 -15.22 -3.58 14.20
N GLU A 48 -16.32 -2.84 14.18
CA GLU A 48 -17.61 -3.26 13.63
C GLU A 48 -17.79 -2.79 12.19
N ARG A 49 -16.89 -1.95 11.65
CA ARG A 49 -16.95 -1.49 10.27
C ARG A 49 -16.71 -2.62 9.28
N ARG A 50 -17.50 -2.59 8.20
CA ARG A 50 -17.46 -3.53 7.06
C ARG A 50 -17.63 -2.71 5.78
N GLY A 51 -16.99 -3.14 4.69
CA GLY A 51 -16.98 -2.43 3.40
C GLY A 51 -15.75 -1.53 3.21
N PHE A 52 -15.45 -1.19 1.95
CA PHE A 52 -14.22 -0.48 1.53
C PHE A 52 -14.40 1.04 1.39
N LEU A 53 -15.61 1.52 1.07
CA LEU A 53 -15.85 2.94 0.78
C LEU A 53 -16.50 3.66 1.97
N ALA A 54 -15.74 4.51 2.66
CA ALA A 54 -16.31 5.44 3.66
C ALA A 54 -17.39 6.37 3.06
N CYS A 55 -17.36 6.62 1.74
CA CYS A 55 -18.37 7.42 1.04
C CYS A 55 -19.73 6.71 0.86
N GLU A 56 -19.79 5.38 0.98
CA GLU A 56 -21.05 4.65 1.13
C GLU A 56 -21.67 4.83 2.54
N GLN A 57 -20.91 5.41 3.48
CA GLN A 57 -21.36 5.73 4.84
C GLN A 57 -21.47 7.27 5.11
N TYR A 58 -20.68 8.14 4.47
CA TYR A 58 -20.68 9.60 4.70
C TYR A 58 -20.24 10.44 3.47
N ARG A 59 -21.07 10.45 2.41
CA ARG A 59 -20.73 10.88 1.04
C ARG A 59 -20.37 12.36 0.74
N ALA A 60 -19.71 13.17 1.60
CA ALA A 60 -19.46 14.58 1.22
C ALA A 60 -18.27 15.35 1.87
N LEU A 61 -17.17 14.71 2.26
CA LEU A 61 -16.11 15.40 3.01
C LEU A 61 -14.78 15.53 2.23
N ARG A 62 -14.73 16.53 1.32
CA ARG A 62 -13.53 17.28 0.89
C ARG A 62 -12.42 16.55 0.09
N PRO A 63 -12.30 16.82 -1.24
CA PRO A 63 -11.28 16.24 -2.14
C PRO A 63 -9.82 16.65 -1.87
N ASP A 64 -9.57 17.73 -1.13
CA ASP A 64 -8.25 18.33 -0.90
C ASP A 64 -7.53 17.83 0.38
N LEU A 65 -8.20 16.99 1.17
CA LEU A 65 -7.72 16.52 2.47
C LEU A 65 -6.48 15.62 2.36
N ALA A 66 -6.38 14.86 1.27
CA ALA A 66 -5.28 13.95 0.97
C ALA A 66 -3.93 14.67 0.90
N TYR A 67 -3.85 15.72 0.08
CA TYR A 67 -2.62 16.47 -0.16
C TYR A 67 -2.12 17.20 1.09
N HIS A 68 -3.04 17.86 1.82
CA HIS A 68 -2.69 18.57 3.05
C HIS A 68 -2.18 17.62 4.13
N TRP A 69 -2.71 16.39 4.21
CA TRP A 69 -2.22 15.39 5.15
C TRP A 69 -0.79 14.95 4.80
N VAL A 70 -0.54 14.62 3.52
CA VAL A 70 0.79 14.19 3.06
C VAL A 70 1.82 15.30 3.28
N GLU A 71 1.52 16.53 2.89
CA GLU A 71 2.42 17.66 3.10
C GLU A 71 2.72 17.88 4.59
N LYS A 72 1.68 17.88 5.43
CA LYS A 72 1.83 18.12 6.87
C LYS A 72 2.63 17.02 7.59
N HIS A 73 2.48 15.76 7.18
CA HIS A 73 3.01 14.62 7.93
C HIS A 73 4.25 13.97 7.31
N LEU A 74 4.40 14.04 5.99
CA LEU A 74 5.54 13.46 5.26
C LEU A 74 6.46 14.53 4.65
N GLY A 75 6.00 15.77 4.54
CA GLY A 75 6.73 16.90 3.99
C GLY A 75 6.46 17.12 2.48
N PRO A 76 6.80 18.32 1.96
CA PRO A 76 6.47 18.74 0.60
C PRO A 76 7.09 17.82 -0.49
N GLN A 77 8.25 17.23 -0.24
CA GLN A 77 8.91 16.30 -1.15
C GLN A 77 8.12 15.00 -1.42
N PHE A 78 7.16 14.65 -0.55
CA PHE A 78 6.27 13.52 -0.78
C PHE A 78 5.05 13.89 -1.62
N VAL A 79 4.69 15.18 -1.70
CA VAL A 79 3.59 15.66 -2.55
C VAL A 79 3.90 15.40 -4.02
N GLU A 80 5.15 15.62 -4.45
CA GLU A 80 5.63 15.36 -5.82
C GLU A 80 5.60 13.87 -6.21
N ARG A 81 5.41 12.97 -5.23
CA ARG A 81 5.39 11.52 -5.44
C ARG A 81 3.97 10.94 -5.40
N ILE A 82 2.95 11.77 -5.21
CA ILE A 82 1.54 11.35 -5.21
C ILE A 82 1.11 11.02 -6.65
N ILE A 83 0.52 9.85 -6.83
CA ILE A 83 -0.18 9.47 -8.05
C ILE A 83 -1.66 9.38 -7.71
N LEU A 84 -2.46 10.34 -8.19
CA LEU A 84 -3.92 10.23 -8.11
C LEU A 84 -4.46 9.52 -9.34
N THR A 85 -5.00 8.32 -9.12
CA THR A 85 -5.65 7.54 -10.16
C THR A 85 -6.82 6.76 -9.58
N ARG A 86 -7.86 6.53 -10.39
CA ARG A 86 -8.92 5.57 -10.07
C ARG A 86 -8.52 4.15 -10.41
N ASP A 87 -7.56 4.00 -11.32
CA ASP A 87 -7.07 2.73 -11.79
C ASP A 87 -5.58 2.60 -11.44
N LYS A 88 -5.29 1.76 -10.45
CA LYS A 88 -3.92 1.47 -9.99
C LYS A 88 -3.22 0.45 -10.89
N THR A 89 -3.96 -0.29 -11.73
CA THR A 89 -3.38 -1.38 -12.54
C THR A 89 -2.48 -0.85 -13.65
N VAL A 90 -2.75 0.37 -14.14
CA VAL A 90 -1.95 1.06 -15.17
C VAL A 90 -0.67 1.70 -14.61
N VAL A 91 -0.48 1.71 -13.28
CA VAL A 91 0.68 2.34 -12.64
C VAL A 91 1.81 1.32 -12.50
N LEU A 92 2.96 1.61 -13.11
CA LEU A 92 4.12 0.72 -13.08
C LEU A 92 4.82 0.75 -11.71
N GLY A 93 4.95 -0.41 -11.09
CA GLY A 93 5.67 -0.65 -9.84
C GLY A 93 6.10 -2.12 -9.68
N ASP A 94 6.97 -2.39 -8.71
CA ASP A 94 7.38 -3.76 -8.34
C ASP A 94 6.48 -4.33 -7.21
N LEU A 95 5.98 -3.45 -6.35
CA LEU A 95 5.11 -3.74 -5.22
C LEU A 95 4.01 -2.69 -5.13
N LEU A 96 2.81 -3.13 -4.73
CA LEU A 96 1.73 -2.26 -4.29
C LEU A 96 1.27 -2.72 -2.91
N ILE A 97 1.47 -1.87 -1.89
CA ILE A 97 0.98 -2.08 -0.53
C ILE A 97 -0.34 -1.32 -0.40
N ASP A 98 -1.44 -2.05 -0.24
CA ASP A 98 -2.81 -1.52 -0.39
C ASP A 98 -3.76 -2.32 0.50
N ASP A 99 -4.74 -1.67 1.13
CA ASP A 99 -5.68 -2.34 2.03
C ASP A 99 -6.91 -2.91 1.29
N LYS A 100 -7.09 -2.61 0.00
CA LYS A 100 -8.12 -3.23 -0.82
C LYS A 100 -7.78 -4.70 -1.07
N ASP A 101 -8.73 -5.59 -0.80
CA ASP A 101 -8.54 -7.04 -0.94
C ASP A 101 -8.27 -7.47 -2.38
N THR A 102 -8.95 -6.85 -3.37
CA THR A 102 -8.79 -7.15 -4.79
C THR A 102 -8.79 -5.85 -5.59
N ILE A 103 -7.74 -5.64 -6.37
CA ILE A 103 -7.54 -4.43 -7.18
C ILE A 103 -7.70 -4.83 -8.65
N GLN A 104 -8.68 -4.22 -9.31
CA GLN A 104 -9.04 -4.48 -10.70
C GLN A 104 -9.01 -3.15 -11.48
N GLY A 105 -8.79 -3.26 -12.78
CA GLY A 105 -8.64 -2.11 -13.67
C GLY A 105 -8.49 -2.56 -15.12
N GLN A 106 -7.90 -1.69 -15.95
CA GLN A 106 -7.69 -1.95 -17.38
C GLN A 106 -6.62 -3.01 -17.65
N GLU A 107 -5.60 -3.13 -16.78
CA GLU A 107 -4.53 -4.12 -16.94
C GLU A 107 -4.92 -5.40 -16.21
N GLU A 108 -5.07 -6.49 -16.96
CA GLU A 108 -5.41 -7.82 -16.43
C GLU A 108 -4.29 -8.38 -15.53
N THR A 109 -3.03 -8.11 -15.89
CA THR A 109 -1.84 -8.52 -15.14
C THR A 109 -0.99 -7.29 -14.78
N PRO A 110 -1.29 -6.60 -13.67
CA PRO A 110 -0.50 -5.46 -13.21
C PRO A 110 0.96 -5.84 -12.98
N SER A 111 1.89 -4.89 -13.20
CA SER A 111 3.33 -5.16 -13.07
C SER A 111 3.79 -5.45 -11.64
N TRP A 112 3.02 -4.97 -10.65
CA TRP A 112 3.35 -5.03 -9.24
C TRP A 112 2.79 -6.29 -8.59
N GLU A 113 3.50 -6.79 -7.58
CA GLU A 113 2.90 -7.73 -6.64
C GLU A 113 2.08 -6.97 -5.59
N HIS A 114 0.84 -7.41 -5.37
CA HIS A 114 -0.02 -6.88 -4.31
C HIS A 114 0.34 -7.44 -2.94
N ILE A 115 0.60 -6.55 -1.99
CA ILE A 115 0.75 -6.86 -0.57
C ILE A 115 -0.45 -6.27 0.16
N LEU A 116 -1.34 -7.14 0.67
CA LEU A 116 -2.52 -6.68 1.39
C LEU A 116 -2.10 -6.10 2.74
N PHE A 117 -2.33 -4.80 2.95
CA PHE A 117 -2.13 -4.18 4.25
C PHE A 117 -3.35 -4.46 5.13
N THR A 118 -3.14 -4.88 6.37
CA THR A 118 -4.25 -5.16 7.28
C THR A 118 -4.96 -3.89 7.71
N CYS A 119 -6.26 -3.85 7.49
CA CYS A 119 -7.17 -2.81 7.92
C CYS A 119 -8.43 -3.43 8.55
N CYS A 120 -9.24 -2.62 9.23
CA CYS A 120 -10.41 -3.09 9.99
C CYS A 120 -11.40 -3.93 9.15
N HIS A 121 -11.55 -3.57 7.88
CA HIS A 121 -12.49 -4.19 6.95
C HIS A 121 -11.95 -5.45 6.28
N ASN A 122 -10.64 -5.71 6.29
CA ASN A 122 -10.02 -6.85 5.59
C ASN A 122 -9.33 -7.86 6.52
N GLN A 123 -9.23 -7.55 7.83
CA GLN A 123 -8.49 -8.37 8.82
C GLN A 123 -9.01 -9.80 8.96
N HIS A 124 -10.28 -10.04 8.62
CA HIS A 124 -10.93 -11.34 8.71
C HIS A 124 -10.72 -12.20 7.47
N LEU A 125 -10.13 -11.65 6.39
CA LEU A 125 -9.93 -12.36 5.13
C LEU A 125 -8.70 -13.26 5.21
N ALA A 126 -8.90 -14.56 4.99
CA ALA A 126 -7.84 -15.51 4.73
C ALA A 126 -7.28 -15.31 3.32
N LEU A 127 -5.96 -15.26 3.19
CA LEU A 127 -5.29 -15.11 1.89
C LEU A 127 -4.78 -16.47 1.40
N PRO A 128 -5.16 -16.91 0.19
CA PRO A 128 -4.54 -18.09 -0.40
C PRO A 128 -3.09 -17.79 -0.82
N PRO A 129 -2.17 -18.75 -0.68
CA PRO A 129 -0.86 -18.66 -1.31
C PRO A 129 -0.98 -18.43 -2.82
N PRO A 130 -0.12 -17.61 -3.45
CA PRO A 130 1.09 -16.99 -2.92
C PRO A 130 0.90 -15.57 -2.35
N ARG A 131 -0.35 -15.11 -2.10
CA ARG A 131 -0.60 -13.73 -1.67
C ARG A 131 0.00 -13.46 -0.30
N ARG A 132 0.58 -12.26 -0.13
CA ARG A 132 1.22 -11.81 1.12
C ARG A 132 0.41 -10.71 1.80
N ARG A 133 0.52 -10.66 3.13
CA ARG A 133 -0.11 -9.65 4.00
C ARG A 133 0.96 -8.95 4.83
N LEU A 134 0.81 -7.63 4.98
CA LEU A 134 1.55 -6.84 5.97
C LEU A 134 0.55 -6.47 7.09
N LEU A 135 0.76 -6.95 8.32
CA LEU A 135 -0.20 -6.71 9.41
C LEU A 135 -0.10 -5.27 9.93
N SER A 136 1.11 -4.71 9.95
CA SER A 136 1.36 -3.33 10.32
C SER A 136 2.71 -2.83 9.80
N TRP A 137 2.94 -1.51 9.85
CA TRP A 137 4.26 -0.92 9.56
C TRP A 137 5.34 -1.26 10.61
N ARG A 138 4.99 -1.89 11.74
CA ARG A 138 5.96 -2.42 12.71
C ARG A 138 6.56 -3.75 12.26
N ASP A 139 5.90 -4.43 11.34
CA ASP A 139 6.35 -5.71 10.81
C ASP A 139 7.54 -5.52 9.87
N ASN A 140 8.13 -6.63 9.43
CA ASN A 140 9.34 -6.63 8.61
C ASN A 140 9.07 -6.32 7.12
N TRP A 141 8.53 -5.14 6.81
CA TRP A 141 8.28 -4.69 5.44
C TRP A 141 9.56 -4.62 4.58
N LYS A 142 10.73 -4.49 5.21
CA LYS A 142 12.03 -4.49 4.52
C LYS A 142 12.30 -5.82 3.82
N GLU A 143 11.95 -6.94 4.45
CA GLU A 143 12.10 -8.28 3.87
C GLU A 143 11.24 -8.45 2.61
N ILE A 144 10.03 -7.88 2.60
CA ILE A 144 9.16 -7.86 1.41
C ILE A 144 9.82 -7.10 0.25
N ILE A 145 10.47 -5.97 0.53
CA ILE A 145 11.20 -5.18 -0.48
C ILE A 145 12.45 -5.93 -0.94
N ASP A 146 13.20 -6.52 -0.01
CA ASP A 146 14.45 -7.21 -0.30
C ASP A 146 14.22 -8.49 -1.09
N SER A 147 13.06 -9.15 -0.95
CA SER A 147 12.68 -10.29 -1.78
C SER A 147 12.60 -9.92 -3.27
N LYS A 148 12.21 -8.67 -3.59
CA LYS A 148 12.25 -8.15 -4.97
C LYS A 148 13.65 -7.82 -5.43
N ARG A 149 14.53 -7.32 -4.54
CA ARG A 149 15.94 -7.09 -4.88
C ARG A 149 16.66 -8.38 -5.25
N GLY A 150 16.41 -9.46 -4.49
CA GLY A 150 17.03 -10.78 -4.69
C GLY A 150 16.56 -11.48 -5.97
N ALA A 151 15.27 -11.42 -6.31
CA ALA A 151 14.74 -11.97 -7.55
C ALA A 151 15.39 -11.33 -8.79
N LEU A 152 15.57 -10.00 -8.75
CA LEU A 152 16.17 -9.23 -9.85
C LEU A 152 17.66 -9.48 -10.05
N GLN A 153 18.36 -9.98 -9.04
CA GLN A 153 19.75 -10.41 -9.18
C GLN A 153 19.84 -11.79 -9.86
N ARG A 154 18.90 -12.71 -9.58
CA ARG A 154 18.88 -14.06 -10.16
C ARG A 154 18.54 -14.06 -11.65
N ASP A 155 17.56 -13.26 -12.08
CA ASP A 155 17.21 -13.10 -13.51
C ASP A 155 18.38 -12.57 -14.34
N ARG A 156 19.26 -11.76 -13.73
CA ARG A 156 20.46 -11.22 -14.38
C ARG A 156 21.60 -12.23 -14.51
N THR A 157 21.64 -13.25 -13.66
CA THR A 157 22.72 -14.25 -13.64
C THR A 157 22.39 -15.54 -14.39
N GLY A 158 21.17 -15.72 -14.89
CA GLY A 158 20.81 -16.81 -15.80
C GLY A 158 20.97 -18.23 -15.23
N LEU A 159 21.10 -18.40 -13.92
CA LEU A 159 21.19 -19.72 -13.29
C LEU A 159 19.77 -20.20 -12.99
N GLY A 160 19.21 -20.96 -13.94
CA GLY A 160 18.04 -21.80 -13.69
C GLY A 160 18.32 -22.84 -12.59
N PRO A 161 17.28 -23.42 -11.98
CA PRO A 161 17.47 -24.46 -10.96
C PRO A 161 18.25 -25.65 -11.56
N PRO A 162 19.07 -26.36 -10.75
CA PRO A 162 19.70 -27.59 -11.18
C PRO A 162 18.61 -28.58 -11.62
N GLN A 163 18.74 -29.13 -12.82
CA GLN A 163 17.95 -30.28 -13.23
C GLN A 163 18.47 -31.50 -12.45
N GLU A 164 17.57 -32.19 -11.76
CA GLU A 164 17.81 -33.53 -11.20
C GLU A 164 17.94 -34.58 -12.31
#